data_AF-A0A6G2DDD6-F1
#
_entry.id   AF-A0A6G2DDD6-F1
#
_cell.length_a   1.000
_cell.length_b   1.000
_cell.length_c   1.000
_cell.angle_alpha   90.00
_cell.angle_beta   90.00
_cell.angle_gamma   90.00
#
_symmetry.space_group_name_H-M   'P 1'
#
loop_
_entity.id
_entity.type
_entity.pdbx_description
1 polymer ?
#
loop_
_entity_poly.entity_id
_entity_poly.type
_entity_poly.pdbx_seq_one_letter_code
_entity_poly.pdbx_strand_id
1 'polypeptide(L)'
;MLAEAIIKNGIEIVVVTDHNTTKGIKKLQMAVSIIMKNYPIYDIHPHILHGVEISAADKLHIVCIYDYEQESWVNQWLSENIISEKDGSYQHSLTIMKDFNNQKIVNYIAHFNSYDILKKGSHLLGAYKRKIFSKENTRFLEFNINSKESSQQLD
;
A
#
# COMPACT_ATOMS: atom_id res chain seq x y z
N MET A 1 -4.30 -5.06 21.62
CA MET A 1 -4.96 -4.68 20.33
C MET A 1 -3.95 -3.96 19.43
N LEU A 2 -4.19 -3.82 18.11
CA LEU A 2 -3.22 -3.19 17.18
C LEU A 2 -2.83 -1.75 17.60
N ALA A 3 -3.80 -0.89 17.88
CA ALA A 3 -3.55 0.49 18.32
C ALA A 3 -2.70 0.58 19.61
N GLU A 4 -2.98 -0.31 20.57
CA GLU A 4 -2.20 -0.40 21.81
C GLU A 4 -0.77 -0.87 21.53
N ALA A 5 -0.57 -1.82 20.62
CA ALA A 5 0.76 -2.27 20.22
C ALA A 5 1.54 -1.14 19.53
N ILE A 6 0.92 -0.37 18.64
CA ILE A 6 1.54 0.81 18.00
C ILE A 6 2.05 1.78 19.07
N ILE A 7 1.20 2.15 20.03
CA ILE A 7 1.54 3.10 21.08
C ILE A 7 2.63 2.55 22.02
N LYS A 8 2.49 1.32 22.51
CA LYS A 8 3.46 0.71 23.45
C LYS A 8 4.84 0.49 22.85
N ASN A 9 4.92 0.25 21.54
CA ASN A 9 6.18 0.10 20.83
C ASN A 9 6.76 1.44 20.34
N GLY A 10 6.12 2.56 20.67
CA GLY A 10 6.55 3.89 20.29
C GLY A 10 6.57 4.14 18.78
N ILE A 11 5.62 3.55 18.05
CA ILE A 11 5.49 3.76 16.61
C ILE A 11 4.81 5.12 16.37
N GLU A 12 5.57 6.07 15.83
CA GLU A 12 5.11 7.44 15.60
C GLU A 12 4.33 7.65 14.30
N ILE A 13 4.56 6.82 13.29
CA ILE A 13 3.90 6.93 11.97
C ILE A 13 3.43 5.55 11.53
N VAL A 14 2.18 5.47 11.11
CA VAL A 14 1.56 4.25 10.57
C VAL A 14 0.87 4.58 9.27
N VAL A 15 1.20 3.86 8.20
CA VAL A 15 0.43 3.89 6.96
C VAL A 15 -0.55 2.71 7.01
N VAL A 16 -1.84 2.97 6.85
CA VAL A 16 -2.84 1.90 6.80
C VAL A 16 -3.18 1.59 5.35
N THR A 17 -2.88 0.37 4.91
CA THR A 17 -3.02 -0.07 3.52
C THR A 17 -3.90 -1.33 3.46
N ASP A 18 -5.18 -1.21 3.80
CA ASP A 18 -6.10 -2.34 3.71
C ASP A 18 -6.22 -2.81 2.24
N HIS A 19 -6.45 -4.12 2.04
CA HIS A 19 -6.67 -4.65 0.70
C HIS A 19 -7.98 -4.13 0.10
N ASN A 20 -7.87 -3.41 -1.01
CA ASN A 20 -8.98 -2.96 -1.86
C ASN A 20 -10.02 -2.06 -1.14
N THR A 21 -9.69 -1.50 0.02
CA THR A 21 -10.58 -0.69 0.85
C THR A 21 -9.79 0.30 1.70
N THR A 22 -10.46 1.29 2.27
CA THR A 22 -9.84 2.34 3.12
C THR A 22 -10.44 2.35 4.53
N LYS A 23 -11.31 1.38 4.84
CA LYS A 23 -12.11 1.32 6.08
C LYS A 23 -11.27 1.25 7.35
N GLY A 24 -10.10 0.61 7.31
CA GLY A 24 -9.19 0.44 8.43
C GLY A 24 -8.61 1.74 8.95
N ILE A 25 -8.46 2.75 8.10
CA ILE A 25 -7.91 4.07 8.46
C ILE A 25 -8.72 4.67 9.62
N LYS A 26 -10.03 4.85 9.41
CA LYS A 26 -10.94 5.43 10.42
C LYS A 26 -11.07 4.55 11.65
N LYS A 27 -11.03 3.22 11.49
CA LYS A 27 -11.05 2.29 12.62
C LYS A 27 -9.83 2.46 13.51
N LEU A 28 -8.64 2.56 12.92
CA LEU A 28 -7.40 2.74 13.67
C LEU A 28 -7.32 4.12 14.32
N GLN A 29 -7.70 5.19 13.59
CA GLN A 29 -7.78 6.55 14.13
C GLN A 29 -8.67 6.62 15.37
N MET A 30 -9.86 6.00 15.31
CA MET A 30 -10.77 5.91 16.44
C MET A 30 -10.16 5.12 17.61
N ALA A 31 -9.54 3.97 17.33
CA ALA A 31 -8.93 3.15 18.37
C ALA A 31 -7.78 3.87 19.09
N VAL A 32 -6.90 4.55 18.35
CA VAL A 32 -5.82 5.38 18.92
C VAL A 32 -6.41 6.51 19.77
N SER A 33 -7.42 7.22 19.25
CA SER A 33 -8.09 8.31 19.97
C SER A 33 -8.70 7.85 21.30
N ILE A 34 -9.34 6.68 21.33
CA ILE A 34 -9.91 6.08 22.55
C ILE A 34 -8.82 5.75 23.56
N ILE A 35 -7.71 5.12 23.12
CA ILE A 35 -6.62 4.75 24.03
C ILE A 35 -5.99 6.00 24.64
N MET A 36 -5.67 7.00 23.83
CA MET A 36 -5.02 8.22 24.31
C MET A 36 -5.90 9.03 25.26
N LYS A 37 -7.22 9.04 25.03
CA LYS A 37 -8.18 9.68 25.94
C LYS A 37 -8.25 8.99 27.31
N ASN A 38 -8.16 7.66 27.33
CA ASN A 38 -8.32 6.87 28.56
C ASN A 38 -7.00 6.63 29.30
N TYR A 39 -5.87 6.69 28.61
CA TYR A 39 -4.54 6.42 29.13
C TYR A 39 -3.57 7.55 28.76
N PRO A 40 -3.67 8.71 29.42
CA PRO A 40 -2.82 9.88 29.14
C PRO A 40 -1.35 9.69 29.56
N ILE A 41 -0.97 8.48 30.00
CA ILE A 41 0.40 8.11 30.35
C ILE A 41 1.31 7.93 29.12
N TYR A 42 0.72 7.86 27.92
CA TYR A 42 1.45 7.70 26.68
C TYR A 42 1.71 9.06 26.03
N ASP A 43 2.99 9.39 25.85
CA ASP A 43 3.43 10.66 25.26
C ASP A 43 3.43 10.64 23.72
N ILE A 44 3.17 9.49 23.10
CA ILE A 44 3.22 9.31 21.64
C ILE A 44 1.82 9.40 21.05
N HIS A 45 1.67 10.25 20.03
CA HIS A 45 0.46 10.38 19.21
C HIS A 45 0.77 9.88 17.78
N PRO A 46 0.51 8.59 17.47
CA PRO A 46 0.83 8.05 16.16
C PRO A 46 0.10 8.81 15.04
N HIS A 47 0.85 9.30 14.06
CA HIS A 47 0.32 9.86 12.83
C HIS A 47 -0.14 8.72 11.92
N ILE A 48 -1.44 8.67 11.64
CA ILE A 48 -2.03 7.65 10.77
C ILE A 48 -2.17 8.23 9.36
N LEU A 49 -1.31 7.78 8.46
CA LEU A 49 -1.34 8.12 7.04
C LEU A 49 -2.33 7.25 6.27
N HIS A 50 -2.95 7.85 5.26
CA HIS A 50 -3.97 7.19 4.48
C HIS A 50 -3.34 6.39 3.35
N GLY A 51 -3.79 5.14 3.18
CA GLY A 51 -3.34 4.30 2.10
C GLY A 51 -4.34 3.21 1.73
N VAL A 52 -4.02 2.50 0.66
CA VAL A 52 -4.76 1.33 0.17
C VAL A 52 -3.79 0.42 -0.56
N GLU A 53 -3.95 -0.89 -0.39
CA GLU A 53 -3.27 -1.89 -1.20
C GLU A 53 -4.25 -2.46 -2.22
N ILE A 54 -4.01 -2.21 -3.51
CA ILE A 54 -4.93 -2.58 -4.59
C ILE A 54 -4.39 -3.84 -5.27
N SER A 55 -5.19 -4.90 -5.27
CA SER A 55 -4.92 -6.11 -6.06
C SER A 55 -5.33 -5.86 -7.52
N ALA A 56 -4.37 -5.92 -8.43
CA ALA A 56 -4.57 -5.69 -9.86
C ALA A 56 -4.82 -6.99 -10.64
N ALA A 57 -5.41 -6.88 -11.83
CA ALA A 57 -5.76 -8.00 -12.69
C ALA A 57 -4.56 -8.83 -13.17
N ASP A 58 -3.38 -8.21 -13.25
CA ASP A 58 -2.11 -8.86 -13.56
C ASP A 58 -1.41 -9.46 -12.33
N LYS A 59 -2.19 -9.64 -11.25
CA LYS A 59 -1.82 -10.25 -9.96
C LYS A 59 -0.82 -9.44 -9.14
N LEU A 60 -0.47 -8.23 -9.58
CA LEU A 60 0.37 -7.33 -8.81
C LEU A 60 -0.45 -6.61 -7.75
N HIS A 61 0.20 -6.29 -6.63
CA HIS A 61 -0.39 -5.46 -5.60
C HIS A 61 0.26 -4.08 -5.65
N ILE A 62 -0.55 -3.04 -5.70
CA ILE A 62 -0.10 -1.64 -5.75
C ILE A 62 -0.49 -0.97 -4.44
N VAL A 63 0.50 -0.54 -3.67
CA VAL A 63 0.25 0.31 -2.52
C VAL A 63 0.19 1.76 -3.00
N CYS A 64 -0.84 2.47 -2.55
CA CYS A 64 -1.02 3.90 -2.77
C CYS A 64 -1.09 4.61 -1.41
N ILE A 65 -0.36 5.71 -1.25
CA ILE A 65 -0.31 6.54 -0.03
C ILE A 65 -0.68 7.97 -0.42
N TYR A 66 -1.70 8.53 0.22
CA TYR A 66 -2.34 9.77 -0.20
C TYR A 66 -2.66 10.70 0.98
N ASP A 67 -2.84 11.99 0.68
CA ASP A 67 -3.24 13.00 1.66
C ASP A 67 -4.76 12.99 1.87
N TYR A 68 -5.23 13.53 3.00
CA TYR A 68 -6.66 13.56 3.34
C TYR A 68 -7.52 14.22 2.24
N GLU A 69 -7.00 15.28 1.62
CA GLU A 69 -7.65 16.03 0.53
C GLU A 69 -7.92 15.17 -0.71
N GLN A 70 -7.18 14.07 -0.87
CA GLN A 70 -7.32 13.13 -1.99
C GLN A 70 -8.28 11.97 -1.66
N GLU A 71 -8.76 11.84 -0.41
CA GLU A 71 -9.59 10.71 0.04
C GLU A 71 -10.87 10.54 -0.81
N SER A 72 -11.51 11.64 -1.19
CA SER A 72 -12.73 11.61 -2.01
C SER A 72 -12.47 10.99 -3.39
N TRP A 73 -11.40 11.42 -4.05
CA TRP A 73 -11.00 10.89 -5.35
C TRP A 73 -10.59 9.42 -5.25
N VAL A 74 -9.81 9.04 -4.23
CA VAL A 74 -9.39 7.64 -4.04
C VAL A 74 -10.60 6.75 -3.80
N ASN A 75 -11.53 7.14 -2.92
CA ASN A 75 -12.74 6.36 -2.67
C ASN A 75 -13.63 6.25 -3.91
N GLN A 76 -13.71 7.30 -4.72
CA GLN A 76 -14.41 7.24 -6.00
C GLN A 76 -13.72 6.26 -6.95
N TRP A 77 -12.40 6.38 -7.16
CA TRP A 77 -11.65 5.47 -8.01
C TRP A 77 -11.82 4.02 -7.58
N LEU A 78 -11.76 3.74 -6.27
CA LEU A 78 -12.00 2.39 -5.73
C LEU A 78 -13.42 1.91 -6.03
N SER A 79 -14.44 2.75 -5.86
CA SER A 79 -15.83 2.37 -6.14
C SER A 79 -16.09 2.04 -7.62
N GLU A 80 -15.33 2.65 -8.54
CA GLU A 80 -15.47 2.46 -9.98
C GLU A 80 -14.62 1.29 -10.52
N ASN A 81 -13.52 0.95 -9.81
CA ASN A 81 -12.50 0.03 -10.33
C ASN A 81 -12.32 -1.25 -9.50
N ILE A 82 -12.89 -1.34 -8.30
CA ILE A 82 -12.87 -2.55 -7.46
C ILE A 82 -14.18 -3.33 -7.63
N ILE A 83 -14.08 -4.60 -8.00
CA ILE A 83 -15.24 -5.51 -8.10
C ILE A 83 -15.74 -5.90 -6.71
N SER A 84 -14.82 -6.27 -5.82
CA SER A 84 -15.09 -6.55 -4.42
C SER A 84 -13.79 -6.48 -3.60
N GLU A 85 -13.88 -6.38 -2.27
CA GLU A 85 -12.68 -6.42 -1.41
C GLU A 85 -11.86 -7.70 -1.62
N LYS A 86 -12.53 -8.81 -1.97
CA LYS A 86 -11.90 -10.13 -2.21
C LYS A 86 -11.30 -10.26 -3.60
N ASP A 87 -11.98 -9.77 -4.63
CA ASP A 87 -11.60 -9.99 -6.02
C ASP A 87 -10.65 -8.90 -6.55
N GLY A 88 -10.64 -7.73 -5.90
CA GLY A 88 -9.79 -6.61 -6.28
C GLY A 88 -10.24 -5.89 -7.54
N SER A 89 -9.28 -5.31 -8.25
CA SER A 89 -9.52 -4.52 -9.47
C SER A 89 -9.43 -5.36 -10.73
N TYR A 90 -10.31 -5.09 -11.69
CA TYR A 90 -10.17 -5.56 -13.07
C TYR A 90 -9.11 -4.78 -13.86
N GLN A 91 -8.58 -3.68 -13.30
CA GLN A 91 -7.53 -2.88 -13.92
C GLN A 91 -6.16 -3.55 -13.79
N HIS A 92 -5.32 -3.33 -14.80
CA HIS A 92 -3.93 -3.74 -14.78
C HIS A 92 -3.11 -2.74 -13.95
N SER A 93 -2.09 -3.21 -13.24
CA SER A 93 -1.22 -2.38 -12.40
C SER A 93 -0.69 -1.12 -13.09
N LEU A 94 -0.29 -1.19 -14.37
CA LEU A 94 0.20 -0.04 -15.11
C LEU A 94 -0.86 1.07 -15.25
N THR A 95 -2.13 0.69 -15.44
CA THR A 95 -3.24 1.65 -15.50
C THR A 95 -3.46 2.28 -14.14
N ILE A 96 -3.49 1.47 -13.08
CA ILE A 96 -3.65 1.92 -11.70
C ILE A 96 -2.55 2.94 -11.35
N MET A 97 -1.28 2.58 -11.55
CA MET A 97 -0.15 3.47 -11.26
C MET A 97 -0.22 4.76 -12.07
N LYS A 98 -0.66 4.71 -13.34
CA LYS A 98 -0.84 5.91 -14.17
C LYS A 98 -1.92 6.84 -13.61
N ASP A 99 -3.07 6.31 -13.22
CA ASP A 99 -4.17 7.10 -12.67
C ASP A 99 -3.75 7.81 -11.37
N PHE A 100 -3.08 7.08 -10.48
CA PHE A 100 -2.58 7.61 -9.22
C PHE A 100 -1.43 8.62 -9.42
N ASN A 101 -0.52 8.37 -10.37
CA ASN A 101 0.52 9.34 -10.76
C ASN A 101 -0.09 10.65 -11.28
N ASN A 102 -1.18 10.60 -12.05
CA ASN A 102 -1.85 11.80 -12.56
C ASN A 102 -2.46 12.64 -11.43
N GLN A 103 -2.84 12.02 -10.32
CA GLN A 103 -3.29 12.70 -9.11
C GLN A 103 -2.16 13.10 -8.16
N LYS A 104 -0.90 12.82 -8.54
CA LYS A 104 0.30 13.04 -7.71
C LYS A 104 0.26 12.25 -6.40
N ILE A 105 -0.37 11.07 -6.41
CA ILE A 105 -0.41 10.15 -5.27
C ILE A 105 0.81 9.24 -5.29
N VAL A 106 1.48 9.07 -4.14
CA VAL A 106 2.61 8.13 -4.01
C VAL A 106 2.10 6.72 -4.22
N ASN A 107 2.76 5.96 -5.08
CA ASN A 107 2.43 4.56 -5.32
C ASN A 107 3.67 3.72 -5.64
N TYR A 108 3.60 2.44 -5.31
CA TYR A 108 4.64 1.45 -5.61
C TYR A 108 4.07 0.04 -5.72
N ILE A 109 4.84 -0.85 -6.35
CA ILE A 109 4.53 -2.28 -6.42
C ILE A 109 4.91 -2.90 -5.08
N ALA A 110 3.93 -3.42 -4.35
CA ALA A 110 4.12 -4.13 -3.10
C ALA A 110 4.87 -5.45 -3.34
N HIS A 111 5.54 -5.94 -2.29
CA HIS A 111 6.12 -7.29 -2.30
C HIS A 111 7.09 -7.52 -3.47
N PHE A 112 7.79 -6.47 -3.90
CA PHE A 112 8.61 -6.45 -5.12
C PHE A 112 9.61 -7.62 -5.17
N ASN A 113 10.18 -7.99 -4.02
CA ASN A 113 11.21 -9.04 -3.92
C ASN A 113 10.64 -10.47 -3.80
N SER A 114 9.39 -10.64 -3.39
CA SER A 114 8.81 -11.98 -3.16
C SER A 114 7.98 -12.49 -4.34
N TYR A 115 7.72 -11.63 -5.32
CA TYR A 115 6.86 -11.97 -6.45
C TYR A 115 7.70 -12.47 -7.64
N ASP A 116 7.24 -13.55 -8.29
CA ASP A 116 7.89 -14.19 -9.45
C ASP A 116 7.94 -13.31 -10.73
N ILE A 117 7.65 -12.02 -10.62
CA ILE A 117 7.59 -11.06 -11.72
C ILE A 117 8.96 -10.91 -12.40
N LEU A 118 10.01 -11.03 -11.59
CA LEU A 118 11.41 -10.99 -12.04
C LEU A 118 11.94 -12.35 -12.49
N LYS A 119 11.26 -13.47 -12.17
CA LYS A 119 11.70 -14.81 -12.58
C LYS A 119 11.51 -15.03 -14.09
N LYS A 120 12.42 -15.79 -14.68
CA LYS A 120 12.30 -16.27 -16.08
C LYS A 120 11.02 -17.10 -16.18
N GLY A 121 10.13 -16.75 -17.11
CA GLY A 121 8.85 -17.44 -17.31
C GLY A 121 7.62 -16.75 -16.71
N SER A 122 7.76 -15.57 -16.10
CA SER A 122 6.59 -14.81 -15.63
C SER A 122 5.59 -14.57 -16.77
N HIS A 123 4.29 -14.55 -16.45
CA HIS A 123 3.21 -14.33 -17.41
C HIS A 123 3.19 -12.94 -18.09
N LEU A 124 4.02 -11.98 -17.66
CA LEU A 124 4.06 -10.64 -18.24
C LEU A 124 4.90 -10.57 -19.53
N LEU A 125 4.31 -10.02 -20.59
CA LEU A 125 4.99 -9.73 -21.85
C LEU A 125 6.13 -8.72 -21.66
N GLY A 126 7.21 -8.86 -22.44
CA GLY A 126 8.42 -8.03 -22.29
C GLY A 126 8.19 -6.51 -22.44
N ALA A 127 7.26 -6.09 -23.30
CA ALA A 127 6.91 -4.67 -23.44
C ALA A 127 6.21 -4.13 -22.18
N TYR A 128 5.30 -4.93 -21.61
CA TYR A 128 4.60 -4.58 -20.37
C TYR A 128 5.58 -4.45 -19.20
N LYS A 129 6.50 -5.43 -19.06
CA LYS A 129 7.59 -5.37 -18.08
C LYS A 129 8.41 -4.09 -18.17
N ARG A 130 8.84 -3.71 -19.38
CA ARG A 130 9.64 -2.49 -19.56
C ARG A 130 8.88 -1.23 -19.14
N LYS A 131 7.58 -1.18 -19.36
CA LYS A 131 6.78 0.01 -19.01
C LYS A 131 6.45 0.05 -17.53
N ILE A 132 6.04 -1.07 -16.93
CA ILE A 132 5.74 -1.14 -15.50
C ILE A 132 6.99 -0.92 -14.64
N PHE A 133 8.16 -1.42 -15.05
CA PHE A 133 9.43 -1.20 -14.35
C PHE A 133 10.20 0.03 -14.85
N SER A 134 9.53 0.95 -15.53
CA SER A 134 10.13 2.21 -15.94
C SER A 134 10.45 3.10 -14.74
N LYS A 135 11.44 3.99 -14.87
CA LYS A 135 11.84 4.94 -13.83
C LYS A 135 10.68 5.74 -13.23
N GLU A 136 9.63 5.98 -14.01
CA GLU A 136 8.42 6.68 -13.57
C GLU A 136 7.65 5.89 -12.51
N ASN A 137 7.54 4.57 -12.68
CA ASN A 137 6.76 3.66 -11.84
C ASN A 137 7.60 3.00 -10.74
N THR A 138 8.93 3.02 -10.85
CA THR A 138 9.85 2.46 -9.84
C THR A 138 10.54 3.54 -9.00
N ARG A 139 9.93 4.73 -8.89
CA ARG A 139 10.43 5.82 -8.04
C ARG A 139 10.52 5.42 -6.56
N PHE A 140 9.60 4.56 -6.14
CA PHE A 140 9.53 3.99 -4.80
C PHE A 140 9.51 2.47 -4.92
N LEU A 141 10.23 1.80 -4.02
CA LEU A 141 10.31 0.34 -3.93
C LEU A 141 10.23 -0.07 -2.46
N GLU A 142 9.56 -1.18 -2.20
CA GLU A 142 9.45 -1.76 -0.87
C GLU A 142 10.57 -2.78 -0.63
N PHE A 143 11.24 -2.66 0.51
CA PHE A 143 12.21 -3.65 1.00
C PHE A 143 11.88 -4.05 2.43
N ASN A 144 11.76 -5.35 2.68
CA ASN A 144 11.61 -5.87 4.03
C ASN A 144 13.00 -6.13 4.63
N ILE A 145 13.41 -5.32 5.61
CA ILE A 145 14.74 -5.40 6.23
C ILE A 145 14.80 -6.53 7.28
N ASN A 146 13.65 -7.06 7.71
CA ASN A 146 13.54 -8.11 8.72
C ASN A 146 13.33 -9.50 8.13
N SER A 147 13.24 -9.66 6.80
CA SER A 147 13.22 -10.99 6.21
C SER A 147 14.62 -11.59 6.32
N LYS A 148 14.76 -12.67 7.10
CA LYS A 148 15.97 -13.53 7.11
C LYS A 148 16.29 -14.15 5.74
N GLU A 149 15.51 -13.85 4.71
CA GLU A 149 15.64 -14.29 3.34
C GLU A 149 15.78 -13.05 2.45
N SER A 150 16.99 -12.76 1.98
CA SER A 150 17.28 -12.06 0.69
C SER A 150 18.74 -11.60 0.54
N SER A 151 19.67 -12.01 1.40
CA SER A 151 21.11 -11.79 1.19
C SER A 151 21.83 -12.88 0.39
N GLN A 152 21.10 -13.75 -0.34
CA GLN A 152 21.68 -14.86 -1.11
C GLN A 152 21.24 -14.97 -2.59
N GLN A 153 20.64 -13.93 -3.19
CA GLN A 153 20.24 -13.98 -4.61
C GLN A 153 20.81 -12.88 -5.50
N LEU A 154 21.94 -12.29 -5.10
CA LEU A 154 22.73 -11.43 -5.96
C LEU A 154 24.19 -11.88 -5.94
N ASP A 155 24.42 -13.12 -6.39
CA ASP A 155 25.70 -13.61 -6.94
C ASP A 155 25.42 -14.35 -8.25
#